data_AF-A0A4U3KVD0-F1
#
_entry.id   AF-A0A4U3KVD0-F1
#
_cell.length_a   1.000
_cell.length_b   1.000
_cell.length_c   1.000
_cell.angle_alpha   90.00
_cell.angle_beta   90.00
_cell.angle_gamma   90.00
#
_symmetry.space_group_name_H-M   'P 1'
#
loop_
_entity.id
_entity.type
_entity.pdbx_description
1 polymer ?
#
loop_
_entity_poly.entity_id
_entity_poly.type
_entity_poly.pdbx_seq_one_letter_code
_entity_poly.pdbx_strand_id
1 'polypeptide(L)'
;MRKLSVLIVTMFCLLSFNQVNAQKEPITAASATKNRGYTVLNKEGAITIYKYQHRAHSPKETEKYAPAYFFTTASSDVLQPLTKDNVKKAFPDNHPFHEAIDATFRSDEELHNYDTYHKMYKLNWLLQEHSH
;
A
#
# COMPACT_ATOMS: atom_id res chain seq x y z
N MET A 1 57.47 -42.07 -11.57
CA MET A 1 57.32 -40.98 -10.58
C MET A 1 57.25 -39.68 -11.35
N ARG A 2 56.08 -39.02 -11.38
CA ARG A 2 55.78 -37.77 -10.64
C ARG A 2 56.47 -36.55 -11.29
N LYS A 3 55.81 -35.48 -11.73
CA LYS A 3 54.40 -35.02 -11.77
C LYS A 3 54.31 -33.97 -12.90
N LEU A 4 53.18 -33.97 -13.60
CA LEU A 4 52.74 -32.90 -14.49
C LEU A 4 52.13 -31.78 -13.60
N SER A 5 52.65 -30.56 -13.67
CA SER A 5 52.11 -29.40 -12.96
C SER A 5 51.54 -28.42 -13.98
N VAL A 6 50.22 -28.49 -14.15
CA VAL A 6 49.41 -27.55 -14.92
C VAL A 6 49.31 -26.24 -14.14
N LEU A 7 49.80 -25.15 -14.73
CA LEU A 7 49.66 -23.80 -14.22
C LEU A 7 48.26 -23.29 -14.61
N ILE A 8 47.29 -23.41 -13.69
CA ILE A 8 45.95 -22.84 -13.88
C ILE A 8 46.02 -21.35 -13.52
N VAL A 9 45.94 -20.50 -14.54
CA VAL A 9 45.67 -19.07 -14.37
C VAL A 9 44.19 -18.91 -14.03
N THR A 10 43.87 -18.82 -12.74
CA THR A 10 42.54 -18.40 -12.31
C THR A 10 42.44 -16.89 -12.43
N MET A 11 41.89 -16.46 -13.56
CA MET A 11 41.35 -15.13 -13.75
C MET A 11 40.20 -14.94 -12.75
N PHE A 12 40.52 -14.33 -11.61
CA PHE A 12 39.56 -13.81 -10.64
C PHE A 12 38.76 -12.71 -11.33
N CYS A 13 37.63 -13.08 -11.96
CA CYS A 13 36.62 -12.13 -12.36
C CYS A 13 36.05 -11.53 -11.07
N LEU A 14 36.45 -10.30 -10.78
CA LEU A 14 35.86 -9.48 -9.73
C LEU A 14 34.40 -9.27 -10.09
N LEU A 15 33.52 -10.12 -9.56
CA LEU A 15 32.11 -9.79 -9.43
C LEU A 15 32.05 -8.65 -8.43
N SER A 16 32.02 -7.43 -8.95
CA SER A 16 31.56 -6.27 -8.22
C SER A 16 30.13 -6.57 -7.77
N PHE A 17 29.99 -7.04 -6.52
CA PHE A 17 28.74 -6.98 -5.80
C PHE A 17 28.40 -5.51 -5.66
N ASN A 18 27.65 -4.97 -6.63
CA ASN A 18 26.93 -3.74 -6.41
C ASN A 18 26.02 -4.00 -5.22
N GLN A 19 26.32 -3.33 -4.10
CA GLN A 19 25.39 -3.23 -2.98
C GLN A 19 24.15 -2.52 -3.50
N VAL A 20 23.16 -3.29 -3.94
CA VAL A 20 21.81 -2.77 -4.15
C VAL A 20 21.35 -2.34 -2.77
N ASN A 21 21.33 -1.02 -2.55
CA ASN A 21 20.60 -0.42 -1.45
C ASN A 21 19.21 -1.07 -1.43
N ALA A 22 18.88 -1.79 -0.37
CA ALA A 22 17.60 -2.46 -0.20
C ALA A 22 16.48 -1.42 -0.08
N GLN A 23 16.06 -0.86 -1.22
CA GLN A 23 14.75 -0.24 -1.34
C GLN A 23 13.75 -1.37 -1.08
N LYS A 24 13.17 -1.39 0.12
CA LYS A 24 12.06 -2.29 0.46
C LYS A 24 11.06 -2.23 -0.70
N GLU A 25 10.85 -3.36 -1.37
CA GLU A 25 9.91 -3.43 -2.48
C GLU A 25 8.55 -2.83 -2.07
N PRO A 26 7.84 -2.17 -3.00
CA PRO A 26 6.53 -1.61 -2.72
C PRO A 26 5.58 -2.72 -2.24
N ILE A 27 4.80 -2.43 -1.20
CA ILE A 27 3.82 -3.40 -0.69
C ILE A 27 2.67 -3.47 -1.69
N THR A 28 2.40 -4.65 -2.24
CA THR A 28 1.26 -4.90 -3.14
C THR A 28 0.13 -5.63 -2.43
N ALA A 29 -1.07 -5.63 -3.03
CA ALA A 29 -2.26 -6.32 -2.54
C ALA A 29 -1.99 -7.80 -2.21
N ALA A 30 -1.21 -8.49 -3.04
CA ALA A 30 -0.84 -9.89 -2.83
C ALA A 30 0.04 -10.09 -1.58
N SER A 31 0.85 -9.09 -1.24
CA SER A 31 1.77 -9.12 -0.10
C SER A 31 1.15 -8.53 1.18
N ALA A 32 0.04 -7.79 1.08
CA ALA A 32 -0.66 -7.13 2.18
C ALA A 32 -1.56 -8.11 2.95
N THR A 33 -0.93 -9.05 3.64
CA THR A 33 -1.61 -10.16 4.31
C THR A 33 -1.81 -9.93 5.81
N LYS A 34 -2.75 -10.68 6.42
CA LYS A 34 -3.02 -10.62 7.86
C LYS A 34 -1.78 -10.88 8.70
N ASN A 35 -0.97 -11.89 8.37
CA ASN A 35 0.27 -12.21 9.09
C ASN A 35 1.32 -11.07 9.03
N ARG A 36 1.24 -10.20 8.01
CA ARG A 36 2.07 -9.01 7.87
C ARG A 36 1.47 -7.74 8.48
N GLY A 37 0.33 -7.86 9.18
CA GLY A 37 -0.32 -6.75 9.89
C GLY A 37 -1.41 -6.03 9.11
N TYR A 38 -1.74 -6.48 7.89
CA TYR A 38 -2.73 -5.85 7.03
C TYR A 38 -4.09 -6.53 7.12
N THR A 39 -5.16 -5.74 7.21
CA THR A 39 -6.54 -6.21 7.17
C THR A 39 -7.30 -5.45 6.09
N VAL A 40 -7.91 -6.18 5.15
CA VAL A 40 -8.83 -5.58 4.18
C VAL A 40 -10.11 -5.20 4.91
N LEU A 41 -10.55 -3.96 4.71
CA LEU A 41 -11.66 -3.36 5.45
C LEU A 41 -13.02 -3.49 4.75
N ASN A 42 -13.03 -3.46 3.42
CA ASN A 42 -14.23 -3.58 2.60
C ASN A 42 -14.22 -4.86 1.76
N LYS A 43 -15.39 -5.45 1.55
CA LYS A 43 -15.56 -6.64 0.71
C LYS A 43 -15.73 -6.29 -0.77
N GLU A 44 -16.17 -5.08 -1.06
CA GLU A 44 -16.57 -4.61 -2.38
C GLU A 44 -16.33 -3.10 -2.52
N GLY A 45 -16.36 -2.61 -3.78
CA GLY A 45 -16.07 -1.22 -4.14
C GLY A 45 -14.85 -1.08 -5.04
N ALA A 46 -14.76 0.04 -5.77
CA ALA A 46 -13.66 0.32 -6.69
C ALA A 46 -12.33 0.66 -5.98
N ILE A 47 -12.40 1.08 -4.71
CA ILE A 47 -11.25 1.34 -3.85
C ILE A 47 -11.22 0.26 -2.76
N THR A 48 -10.18 -0.57 -2.74
CA THR A 48 -9.97 -1.53 -1.64
C THR A 48 -9.14 -0.86 -0.55
N ILE A 49 -9.66 -0.81 0.67
CA ILE A 49 -9.07 -0.14 1.83
C ILE A 49 -8.41 -1.19 2.73
N TYR A 50 -7.19 -0.90 3.14
CA TYR A 50 -6.38 -1.71 4.03
C TYR A 50 -6.11 -0.95 5.33
N LYS A 51 -6.27 -1.63 6.46
CA LYS A 51 -5.76 -1.19 7.77
C LYS A 51 -4.47 -1.94 8.08
N TYR A 52 -3.40 -1.21 8.35
CA TYR A 52 -2.15 -1.73 8.88
C TYR A 52 -2.06 -1.48 10.37
N GLN A 53 -1.79 -2.55 11.12
CA GLN A 53 -1.49 -2.48 12.55
C GLN A 53 -0.11 -3.09 12.80
N HIS A 54 0.78 -2.33 13.46
CA HIS A 54 2.10 -2.83 13.83
C HIS A 54 1.95 -3.98 14.84
N ARG A 55 2.54 -5.15 14.53
CA ARG A 55 2.35 -6.39 15.31
C ARG A 55 3.31 -6.55 16.50
N ALA A 56 4.41 -5.81 16.53
CA ALA A 56 5.49 -6.06 17.49
C ALA A 56 5.27 -5.46 18.89
N HIS A 57 4.09 -4.89 19.19
CA HIS A 57 3.87 -4.12 20.40
C HIS A 57 2.64 -4.58 21.18
N SER A 58 2.76 -4.48 22.50
CA SER A 58 1.70 -4.81 23.45
C SER A 58 0.47 -3.92 23.21
N PRO A 59 -0.77 -4.40 23.47
CA PRO A 59 -1.98 -3.58 23.39
C PRO A 59 -1.91 -2.28 24.21
N LYS A 60 -1.07 -2.21 25.25
CA LYS A 60 -0.83 -1.00 26.05
C LYS A 60 -0.02 0.09 25.32
N GLU A 61 0.58 -0.20 24.17
CA GLU A 61 1.36 0.76 23.37
C GLU A 61 0.59 1.24 22.12
N THR A 62 -0.73 1.01 22.06
CA THR A 62 -1.56 1.32 20.88
C THR A 62 -1.49 2.80 20.49
N GLU A 63 -1.41 3.72 21.47
CA GLU A 63 -1.27 5.16 21.21
C GLU A 63 0.08 5.51 20.54
N LYS A 64 1.13 4.73 20.80
CA LYS A 64 2.46 4.93 20.20
C LYS A 64 2.53 4.38 18.76
N TYR A 65 1.62 3.49 18.39
CA TYR A 65 1.56 2.83 17.09
C TYR A 65 0.14 2.85 16.53
N ALA A 66 -0.36 4.07 16.28
CA ALA A 66 -1.64 4.27 15.62
C ALA A 66 -1.71 3.50 14.29
N PRO A 67 -2.88 2.95 13.94
CA PRO A 67 -3.05 2.25 12.67
C PRO A 67 -2.80 3.19 11.51
N ALA A 68 -2.16 2.66 10.46
CA ALA A 68 -2.04 3.35 9.18
C ALA A 68 -3.05 2.77 8.19
N TYR A 69 -3.54 3.59 7.28
CA TYR A 69 -4.51 3.20 6.27
C TYR A 69 -3.91 3.32 4.87
N PHE A 70 -4.23 2.35 4.03
CA PHE A 70 -3.75 2.26 2.66
C PHE A 70 -4.90 1.89 1.74
N PHE A 71 -4.71 2.06 0.43
CA PHE A 71 -5.66 1.60 -0.57
C PHE A 71 -4.99 1.10 -1.84
N THR A 72 -5.77 0.37 -2.62
CA THR A 72 -5.48 0.01 -4.01
C THR A 72 -6.72 0.31 -4.86
N THR A 73 -6.54 0.37 -6.19
CA THR A 73 -7.61 0.51 -7.17
C THR A 73 -7.50 -0.57 -8.24
N ALA A 74 -8.44 -0.62 -9.18
CA ALA A 74 -8.33 -1.52 -10.32
C ALA A 74 -7.10 -1.25 -11.21
N SER A 75 -6.59 -0.02 -11.19
CA SER A 75 -5.46 0.42 -12.03
C SER A 75 -4.09 0.16 -11.40
N SER A 76 -4.03 -0.13 -10.10
CA SER A 76 -2.78 -0.41 -9.39
C SER A 76 -3.00 -1.30 -8.18
N ASP A 77 -2.23 -2.38 -8.10
CA ASP A 77 -2.19 -3.31 -6.98
C ASP A 77 -1.19 -2.88 -5.88
N VAL A 78 -0.45 -1.79 -6.08
CA VAL A 78 0.48 -1.23 -5.10
C VAL A 78 -0.29 -0.46 -4.03
N LEU A 79 -0.07 -0.77 -2.75
CA LEU A 79 -0.68 -0.06 -1.64
C LEU A 79 -0.16 1.38 -1.58
N GLN A 80 -1.08 2.32 -1.66
CA GLN A 80 -0.82 3.74 -1.49
C GLN A 80 -1.37 4.21 -0.15
N PRO A 81 -0.71 5.13 0.58
CA PRO A 81 -1.27 5.72 1.80
C PRO A 81 -2.64 6.34 1.52
N LEU A 82 -3.63 6.05 2.36
CA LEU A 82 -5.00 6.56 2.23
C LEU A 82 -5.04 8.05 2.64
N THR A 83 -4.76 8.92 1.68
CA THR A 83 -4.80 10.38 1.81
C THR A 83 -5.62 10.97 0.68
N LYS A 84 -6.21 12.15 0.88
CA LYS A 84 -7.02 12.82 -0.15
C LYS A 84 -6.20 13.01 -1.43
N ASP A 85 -4.95 13.40 -1.30
CA ASP A 85 -4.05 13.63 -2.44
C ASP A 85 -3.75 12.36 -3.22
N ASN A 86 -3.47 11.25 -2.54
CA ASN A 86 -3.21 9.98 -3.23
C ASN A 86 -4.48 9.44 -3.90
N VAL A 87 -5.64 9.58 -3.27
CA VAL A 87 -6.92 9.18 -3.88
C VAL A 87 -7.19 10.02 -5.13
N LYS A 88 -7.06 11.35 -5.08
CA LYS A 88 -7.24 12.22 -6.25
C LYS A 88 -6.27 11.85 -7.39
N LYS A 89 -5.01 11.57 -7.07
CA LYS A 89 -4.01 11.09 -8.04
C LYS A 89 -4.37 9.74 -8.68
N ALA A 90 -5.06 8.87 -7.95
CA ALA A 90 -5.49 7.57 -8.48
C ALA A 90 -6.68 7.70 -9.46
N PHE A 91 -7.37 8.84 -9.48
CA PHE A 91 -8.51 9.12 -10.37
C PHE A 91 -8.32 10.48 -11.07
N PRO A 92 -7.24 10.69 -11.84
CA PRO A 92 -6.80 12.03 -12.28
C PRO A 92 -7.83 12.78 -13.12
N ASP A 93 -8.63 12.07 -13.91
CA ASP A 93 -9.60 12.66 -14.85
C ASP A 93 -10.99 12.88 -14.21
N ASN A 94 -11.21 12.47 -12.96
CA ASN A 94 -12.50 12.59 -12.29
C ASN A 94 -12.56 13.84 -11.40
N HIS A 95 -12.64 15.01 -12.03
CA HIS A 95 -12.74 16.30 -11.33
C HIS A 95 -13.96 16.40 -10.39
N PRO A 96 -15.18 15.97 -10.78
CA PRO A 96 -16.32 15.99 -9.85
C PRO A 96 -16.06 15.19 -8.57
N PHE A 97 -15.41 14.03 -8.67
CA PHE A 97 -15.02 13.25 -7.49
C PHE A 97 -13.97 13.97 -6.63
N HIS A 98 -13.04 14.71 -7.24
CA HIS A 98 -12.04 15.49 -6.49
C HIS A 98 -12.71 16.58 -5.65
N GLU A 99 -13.63 17.33 -6.27
CA GLU A 99 -14.39 18.37 -5.57
C GLU A 99 -15.24 17.78 -4.45
N ALA A 100 -15.89 16.64 -4.71
CA ALA A 100 -16.68 15.93 -3.72
C ALA A 100 -15.82 15.44 -2.53
N ILE A 101 -14.59 14.96 -2.78
CA ILE A 101 -13.65 14.58 -1.72
C ILE A 101 -13.36 15.79 -0.82
N ASP A 102 -13.00 16.92 -1.41
CA ASP A 102 -12.60 18.12 -0.67
C ASP A 102 -13.78 18.76 0.09
N ALA A 103 -15.01 18.64 -0.44
CA ALA A 103 -16.22 19.07 0.24
C ALA A 103 -16.67 18.13 1.37
N THR A 104 -16.45 16.82 1.21
CA THR A 104 -16.98 15.79 2.12
C THR A 104 -16.04 15.48 3.29
N PHE A 105 -14.73 15.47 3.06
CA PHE A 105 -13.73 15.01 4.03
C PHE A 105 -12.85 16.17 4.52
N ARG A 106 -12.94 16.46 5.82
CA ARG A 106 -12.16 17.52 6.46
C ARG A 106 -10.69 17.13 6.61
N SER A 107 -10.42 15.86 6.84
CA SER A 107 -9.07 15.30 7.02
C SER A 107 -8.96 13.91 6.39
N ASP A 108 -7.72 13.45 6.19
CA ASP A 108 -7.45 12.10 5.67
C ASP A 108 -7.99 11.00 6.60
N GLU A 109 -8.10 11.27 7.90
CA GLU A 109 -8.65 10.33 8.88
C GLU A 109 -10.12 9.99 8.58
N GLU A 110 -10.88 10.89 7.96
CA GLU A 110 -12.29 10.63 7.65
C GLU A 110 -12.48 9.70 6.44
N LEU A 111 -11.44 9.45 5.63
CA LEU A 111 -11.54 8.65 4.39
C LEU A 111 -11.90 7.18 4.63
N HIS A 112 -11.60 6.65 5.81
CA HIS A 112 -11.97 5.29 6.19
C HIS A 112 -13.25 5.22 7.04
N ASN A 113 -14.04 6.29 7.09
CA ASN A 113 -15.35 6.26 7.76
C ASN A 113 -16.34 5.38 7.00
N TYR A 114 -17.03 4.53 7.74
CA TYR A 114 -18.08 3.68 7.21
C TYR A 114 -19.41 4.43 7.17
N ASP A 115 -20.06 4.43 6.02
CA ASP A 115 -21.41 4.94 5.85
C ASP A 115 -22.41 3.82 6.17
N THR A 116 -23.07 3.95 7.33
CA THR A 116 -24.05 2.95 7.79
C THR A 116 -25.34 2.95 6.98
N TYR A 117 -25.68 4.07 6.33
CA TYR A 117 -26.90 4.18 5.52
C TYR A 117 -26.72 3.46 4.18
N HIS A 118 -25.59 3.71 3.49
CA HIS A 118 -25.25 3.05 2.22
C HIS A 118 -24.59 1.68 2.40
N LYS A 119 -24.25 1.30 3.63
CA LYS A 119 -23.59 0.02 3.99
C LYS A 119 -22.25 -0.20 3.29
N MET A 120 -21.48 0.86 3.10
CA MET A 120 -20.14 0.80 2.52
C MET A 120 -19.26 1.93 3.05
N TYR A 121 -17.96 1.91 2.74
CA TYR A 121 -17.09 3.03 3.14
C TYR A 121 -17.49 4.29 2.38
N LYS A 122 -17.57 5.42 3.10
CA LYS A 122 -18.05 6.70 2.55
C LYS A 122 -17.28 7.12 1.31
N LEU A 123 -15.97 6.84 1.28
CA LEU A 123 -15.14 7.10 0.12
C LEU A 123 -15.56 6.30 -1.12
N ASN A 124 -15.88 5.01 -0.96
CA ASN A 124 -16.35 4.18 -2.06
C ASN A 124 -17.73 4.60 -2.54
N TRP A 125 -18.64 4.94 -1.62
CA TRP A 125 -19.95 5.48 -1.99
C TRP A 125 -19.82 6.79 -2.78
N LEU A 126 -18.99 7.71 -2.30
CA LEU A 126 -18.76 9.00 -2.96
C LEU A 126 -18.22 8.83 -4.38
N LEU A 127 -17.31 7.87 -4.59
CA LEU A 127 -16.82 7.53 -5.92
C LEU A 127 -17.94 7.00 -6.81
N GLN A 128 -18.80 6.11 -6.31
CA GLN A 128 -19.94 5.59 -7.09
C GLN A 128 -20.86 6.70 -7.58
N GLU A 129 -21.17 7.68 -6.75
CA GLU A 129 -22.02 8.83 -7.10
C GLU A 129 -21.39 9.75 -8.16
N HIS A 130 -20.07 9.71 -8.32
CA HIS A 130 -19.32 10.58 -9.24
C HIS A 130 -18.60 9.77 -10.34
N SER A 131 -19.02 8.54 -10.62
CA SER A 131 -18.44 7.68 -11.67
C SER A 131 -19.19 7.74 -13.02
N HIS A 132 -19.89 8.85 -13.29
CA HIS A 132 -20.73 9.05 -14.47
C HIS A 132 -19.97 9.49 -15.72
#